data_AF-A0A956U0V4-F1
#
_entry.id   AF-A0A956U0V4-F1
#
_cell.length_a   1.000
_cell.length_b   1.000
_cell.length_c   1.000
_cell.angle_alpha   90.00
_cell.angle_beta   90.00
_cell.angle_gamma   90.00
#
_symmetry.space_group_name_H-M   'P 1'
#
loop_
_entity.id
_entity.type
_entity.pdbx_description
1 polymer ?
#
loop_
_entity_poly.entity_id
_entity_poly.type
_entity_poly.pdbx_seq_one_letter_code
_entity_poly.pdbx_strand_id
1 'polypeptide(L)'
;AIIKESLEELKEVDGFYAVEDWSPTLTDQIVNDRDIQDRGLDPVKCREVIRKAERHYEMSRRPFCAGFFAFSTDIITDDMFDDLKRMMDEYQVVSKHGDQLSMNFFFYDRWKALSHTFNVLVAQGKTGASYRTGAHTRWGLAEDLSAYVLHIFNPKPWNQQSDYYWEWLVNLKRADQIGLCKVDKDFDAGIENIKKTESRIRLREKTYEAIDRFFPFKGVSRRSLQYLYWRYITLRRIMRFIVVNADYRFIKSLLGKEQ
;
A
#
# COMPACT_ATOMS: atom_id res chain seq x y z
N ALA A 1 -4.75 -2.00 0.84
CA ALA A 1 -4.34 -1.50 -0.48
C ALA A 1 -4.67 -0.02 -0.59
N ILE A 2 -4.19 0.66 -1.62
CA ILE A 2 -4.61 2.02 -2.00
C ILE A 2 -5.19 1.94 -3.41
N ILE A 3 -6.40 2.45 -3.60
CA ILE A 3 -7.02 2.58 -4.92
C ILE A 3 -6.60 3.93 -5.51
N LYS A 4 -6.04 3.90 -6.72
CA LYS A 4 -5.49 5.07 -7.42
C LYS A 4 -6.41 5.55 -8.54
N GLU A 5 -7.10 4.61 -9.19
CA GLU A 5 -7.94 4.86 -10.36
C GLU A 5 -9.29 4.14 -10.24
N SER A 6 -10.22 4.48 -11.14
CA SER A 6 -11.54 3.84 -11.22
C SER A 6 -11.44 2.35 -11.50
N LEU A 7 -12.24 1.53 -10.79
CA LEU A 7 -12.33 0.08 -11.01
C LEU A 7 -13.56 -0.31 -11.84
N GLU A 8 -14.22 0.65 -12.50
CA GLU A 8 -15.47 0.44 -13.24
C GLU A 8 -15.37 -0.64 -14.32
N GLU A 9 -14.22 -0.77 -14.98
CA GLU A 9 -14.02 -1.81 -16.00
C GLU A 9 -14.06 -3.25 -15.44
N LEU A 10 -13.90 -3.42 -14.13
CA LEU A 10 -14.02 -4.73 -13.48
C LEU A 10 -15.48 -5.18 -13.28
N LYS A 11 -16.47 -4.33 -13.56
CA LYS A 11 -17.90 -4.70 -13.47
C LYS A 11 -18.33 -5.70 -14.53
N GLU A 12 -17.61 -5.74 -15.65
CA GLU A 12 -17.97 -6.54 -16.83
C GLU A 12 -17.17 -7.86 -16.93
N VAL A 13 -16.46 -8.25 -15.86
CA VAL A 13 -15.68 -9.50 -15.88
C VAL A 13 -16.61 -10.71 -15.85
N ASP A 14 -16.33 -11.71 -16.69
CA ASP A 14 -17.04 -13.00 -16.74
C ASP A 14 -16.14 -14.16 -16.28
N GLY A 15 -16.40 -14.67 -15.07
CA GLY A 15 -15.58 -15.68 -14.40
C GLY A 15 -14.84 -15.14 -13.18
N PHE A 16 -13.72 -15.78 -12.82
CA PHE A 16 -12.82 -15.35 -11.75
C PHE A 16 -11.53 -14.77 -12.34
N TYR A 17 -11.17 -13.55 -11.95
CA TYR A 17 -10.05 -12.80 -12.50
C TYR A 17 -9.12 -12.32 -11.40
N ALA A 18 -7.81 -12.52 -11.57
CA ALA A 18 -6.83 -12.11 -10.58
C ALA A 18 -5.50 -11.75 -11.23
N VAL A 19 -4.67 -11.00 -10.52
CA VAL A 19 -3.30 -10.69 -10.94
C VAL A 19 -2.35 -11.78 -10.48
N GLU A 20 -1.35 -12.10 -11.29
CA GLU A 20 -0.29 -13.03 -10.91
C GLU A 20 0.38 -12.65 -9.58
N ASP A 21 0.63 -13.64 -8.74
CA ASP A 21 1.31 -13.45 -7.45
C ASP A 21 2.79 -13.08 -7.62
N TRP A 22 3.45 -12.63 -6.55
CA TRP A 22 4.91 -12.48 -6.55
C TRP A 22 5.64 -13.82 -6.70
N SER A 23 5.06 -14.90 -6.17
CA SER A 23 5.61 -16.25 -6.24
C SER A 23 5.71 -16.71 -7.70
N PRO A 24 6.88 -17.21 -8.16
CA PRO A 24 7.02 -17.65 -9.53
C PRO A 24 6.21 -18.93 -9.82
N THR A 25 6.06 -19.81 -8.83
CA THR A 25 5.35 -21.09 -8.94
C THR A 25 4.47 -21.38 -7.71
N LEU A 26 3.57 -22.35 -7.81
CA LEU A 26 2.76 -22.81 -6.66
C LEU A 26 3.62 -23.46 -5.57
N THR A 27 4.72 -24.12 -5.94
CA THR A 27 5.70 -24.65 -4.99
C THR A 27 6.19 -23.58 -4.03
N ASP A 28 6.37 -22.34 -4.50
CA ASP A 28 6.86 -21.24 -3.67
C ASP A 28 5.87 -20.83 -2.57
N GLN A 29 4.58 -21.15 -2.73
CA GLN A 29 3.53 -20.91 -1.73
C GLN A 29 3.39 -22.04 -0.69
N ILE A 30 4.12 -23.16 -0.87
CA ILE A 30 4.13 -24.32 0.02
C ILE A 30 5.31 -24.25 1.00
N VAL A 31 5.09 -24.59 2.27
CA VAL A 31 6.13 -24.64 3.31
C VAL A 31 7.30 -25.55 2.91
N ASN A 32 8.53 -25.13 3.19
CA ASN A 32 9.72 -25.97 3.10
C ASN A 32 10.10 -26.55 4.48
N ASP A 33 11.14 -27.38 4.55
CA ASP A 33 11.59 -28.01 5.80
C ASP A 33 11.92 -26.99 6.90
N ARG A 34 12.48 -25.84 6.53
CA ARG A 34 12.76 -24.75 7.47
C ARG A 34 11.46 -24.14 8.00
N ASP A 35 10.50 -23.86 7.13
CA ASP A 35 9.19 -23.34 7.55
C ASP A 35 8.47 -24.32 8.49
N ILE A 36 8.55 -25.63 8.19
CA ILE A 36 7.99 -26.70 9.03
C ILE A 36 8.63 -26.67 10.42
N GLN A 37 9.96 -26.58 10.48
CA GLN A 37 10.70 -26.51 11.73
C GLN A 37 10.38 -25.22 12.51
N ASP A 38 10.50 -24.06 11.86
CA ASP A 38 10.32 -22.74 12.48
C ASP A 38 8.90 -22.55 13.02
N ARG A 39 7.89 -23.17 12.38
CA ARG A 39 6.48 -23.12 12.79
C ARG A 39 6.04 -24.28 13.69
N GLY A 40 6.91 -25.25 13.96
CA GLY A 40 6.56 -26.44 14.75
C GLY A 40 5.44 -27.29 14.14
N LEU A 41 5.40 -27.39 12.81
CA LEU A 41 4.40 -28.18 12.09
C LEU A 41 4.75 -29.67 12.12
N ASP A 42 3.74 -30.54 12.04
CA ASP A 42 3.96 -31.98 11.90
C ASP A 42 4.57 -32.29 10.51
N PRO A 43 5.83 -32.76 10.44
CA PRO A 43 6.51 -32.99 9.17
C PRO A 43 5.92 -34.17 8.40
N VAL A 44 5.35 -35.18 9.06
CA VAL A 44 4.72 -36.33 8.40
C VAL A 44 3.44 -35.87 7.71
N LYS A 45 2.58 -35.17 8.45
CA LYS A 45 1.34 -34.60 7.90
C LYS A 45 1.61 -33.62 6.75
N CYS A 46 2.60 -32.74 6.88
CA CYS A 46 2.95 -31.79 5.81
C CYS A 46 3.36 -32.53 4.54
N ARG A 47 4.25 -33.54 4.64
CA ARG A 47 4.67 -34.34 3.47
C ARG A 47 3.51 -35.09 2.82
N GLU A 48 2.57 -35.60 3.61
CA GLU A 48 1.37 -36.25 3.07
C GLU A 48 0.51 -35.29 2.25
N VAL A 49 0.22 -34.10 2.81
CA VAL A 49 -0.59 -33.07 2.14
C VAL A 49 0.13 -32.55 0.89
N ILE A 50 1.44 -32.31 0.95
CA ILE A 50 2.25 -31.87 -0.21
C ILE A 50 2.19 -32.92 -1.32
N ARG A 51 2.43 -34.21 -1.02
CA ARG A 51 2.32 -35.30 -2.00
C ARG A 51 0.91 -35.44 -2.56
N LYS A 52 -0.12 -35.17 -1.76
CA LYS A 52 -1.50 -35.12 -2.26
C LYS A 52 -1.66 -33.98 -3.26
N ALA A 53 -1.18 -32.78 -2.93
CA ALA A 53 -1.23 -31.63 -3.81
C ALA A 53 -0.49 -31.91 -5.15
N GLU A 54 0.74 -32.42 -5.09
CA GLU A 54 1.58 -32.72 -6.27
C GLU A 54 0.95 -33.72 -7.25
N ARG A 55 0.04 -34.57 -6.77
CA ARG A 55 -0.70 -35.51 -7.61
C ARG A 55 -1.86 -34.87 -8.37
N HIS A 56 -2.38 -33.74 -7.89
CA HIS A 56 -3.59 -33.11 -8.46
C HIS A 56 -3.28 -31.80 -9.19
N TYR A 57 -2.16 -31.13 -8.88
CA TYR A 57 -1.83 -29.82 -9.41
C TYR A 57 -0.42 -29.80 -10.01
N GLU A 58 -0.26 -29.14 -11.15
CA GLU A 58 1.06 -28.82 -11.69
C GLU A 58 1.69 -27.70 -10.87
N MET A 59 2.67 -28.07 -10.04
CA MET A 59 3.29 -27.16 -9.06
C MET A 59 4.20 -26.08 -9.68
N SER A 60 4.64 -26.28 -10.92
CA SER A 60 5.37 -25.27 -11.71
C SER A 60 4.50 -24.13 -12.21
N ARG A 61 3.17 -24.26 -12.17
CA ARG A 61 2.26 -23.23 -12.64
C ARG A 61 2.37 -21.98 -11.75
N ARG A 62 2.27 -20.82 -12.40
CA ARG A 62 2.27 -19.54 -11.70
C ARG A 62 0.93 -19.32 -10.97
N PRO A 63 0.96 -18.96 -9.67
CA PRO A 63 -0.25 -18.64 -8.92
C PRO A 63 -0.71 -17.19 -9.12
N PHE A 64 -1.96 -16.92 -8.73
CA PHE A 64 -2.49 -15.56 -8.58
C PHE A 64 -2.39 -15.05 -7.13
N CYS A 65 -2.39 -13.73 -6.97
CA CYS A 65 -2.40 -13.05 -5.67
C CYS A 65 -3.84 -12.96 -5.14
N ALA A 66 -4.11 -13.50 -3.95
CA ALA A 66 -5.43 -13.45 -3.32
C ALA A 66 -5.79 -12.06 -2.75
N GLY A 67 -4.83 -11.13 -2.70
CA GLY A 67 -5.06 -9.79 -2.16
C GLY A 67 -5.93 -8.88 -3.03
N PHE A 68 -6.13 -9.22 -4.31
CA PHE A 68 -7.06 -8.53 -5.20
C PHE A 68 -7.49 -9.46 -6.33
N PHE A 69 -8.80 -9.62 -6.48
CA PHE A 69 -9.43 -10.35 -7.57
C PHE A 69 -10.79 -9.72 -7.85
N ALA A 70 -11.29 -9.93 -9.06
CA ALA A 70 -12.61 -9.57 -9.50
C ALA A 70 -13.32 -10.83 -9.98
N PHE A 71 -14.62 -10.96 -9.72
CA PHE A 71 -15.36 -12.11 -10.16
C PHE A 71 -16.81 -11.76 -10.42
N SER A 72 -17.41 -12.45 -11.38
CA SER A 72 -18.85 -12.37 -11.61
C SER A 72 -19.58 -13.20 -10.56
N THR A 73 -20.70 -12.69 -10.05
CA THR A 73 -21.47 -13.38 -9.00
C THR A 73 -22.20 -14.62 -9.52
N ASP A 74 -22.37 -14.76 -10.83
CA ASP A 74 -22.99 -15.93 -11.45
C ASP A 74 -22.16 -17.22 -11.30
N ILE A 75 -20.85 -17.12 -11.01
CA ILE A 75 -20.03 -18.29 -10.73
C ILE A 75 -20.28 -18.86 -9.34
N ILE A 76 -20.94 -18.11 -8.44
CA ILE A 76 -21.19 -18.53 -7.06
C ILE A 76 -22.29 -19.61 -7.08
N THR A 77 -21.96 -20.79 -6.57
CA THR A 77 -22.90 -21.89 -6.38
C THR A 77 -23.26 -22.04 -4.90
N ASP A 78 -24.37 -22.70 -4.61
CA ASP A 78 -24.84 -22.93 -3.23
C ASP A 78 -23.78 -23.67 -2.38
N ASP A 79 -23.03 -24.59 -2.98
CA ASP A 79 -22.00 -25.39 -2.30
C ASP A 79 -20.60 -24.73 -2.27
N MET A 80 -20.40 -23.61 -2.98
CA MET A 80 -19.06 -23.03 -3.19
C MET A 80 -18.34 -22.69 -1.89
N PHE A 81 -19.08 -22.18 -0.90
CA PHE A 81 -18.50 -21.81 0.39
C PHE A 81 -17.96 -23.04 1.14
N ASP A 82 -18.75 -24.11 1.19
CA ASP A 82 -18.35 -25.35 1.86
C ASP A 82 -17.18 -26.00 1.14
N ASP A 83 -17.15 -25.96 -0.20
CA ASP A 83 -16.05 -26.48 -0.99
C ASP A 83 -14.75 -25.69 -0.74
N LEU A 84 -14.82 -24.36 -0.72
CA LEU A 84 -13.70 -23.48 -0.38
C LEU A 84 -13.19 -23.75 1.04
N LYS A 85 -14.10 -23.92 2.00
CA LYS A 85 -13.75 -24.26 3.38
C LYS A 85 -13.01 -25.60 3.44
N ARG A 86 -13.47 -26.62 2.73
CA ARG A 86 -12.77 -27.92 2.67
C ARG A 86 -11.37 -27.77 2.08
N MET A 87 -11.20 -26.96 1.04
CA MET A 87 -9.87 -26.63 0.48
C MET A 87 -8.96 -25.91 1.48
N MET A 88 -9.51 -24.96 2.25
CA MET A 88 -8.76 -24.30 3.32
C MET A 88 -8.37 -25.27 4.43
N ASP A 89 -9.31 -26.06 4.93
CA ASP A 89 -9.08 -27.04 5.98
C ASP A 89 -7.98 -28.05 5.60
N GLU A 90 -7.97 -28.48 4.33
CA GLU A 90 -7.00 -29.43 3.79
C GLU A 90 -5.59 -28.84 3.62
N TYR A 91 -5.46 -27.68 2.99
CA TYR A 91 -4.17 -27.16 2.53
C TYR A 91 -3.55 -26.07 3.41
N GLN A 92 -4.29 -25.50 4.38
CA GLN A 92 -3.77 -24.44 5.26
C GLN A 92 -2.50 -24.85 6.02
N VAL A 93 -2.38 -26.14 6.37
CA VAL A 93 -1.23 -26.66 7.14
C VAL A 93 0.09 -26.53 6.38
N VAL A 94 0.06 -26.56 5.06
CA VAL A 94 1.24 -26.43 4.20
C VAL A 94 1.33 -25.07 3.51
N SER A 95 0.41 -24.15 3.75
CA SER A 95 0.41 -22.83 3.14
C SER A 95 1.40 -21.89 3.84
N LYS A 96 2.26 -21.22 3.05
CA LYS A 96 3.08 -20.08 3.51
C LYS A 96 2.30 -18.78 3.58
N HIS A 97 1.26 -18.63 2.77
CA HIS A 97 0.56 -17.37 2.54
C HIS A 97 -0.93 -17.45 2.91
N GLY A 98 -1.25 -18.16 4.00
CA GLY A 98 -2.62 -18.24 4.52
C GLY A 98 -3.58 -18.90 3.53
N ASP A 99 -4.66 -18.20 3.19
CA ASP A 99 -5.72 -18.63 2.28
C ASP A 99 -5.30 -18.67 0.80
N GLN A 100 -4.24 -17.96 0.42
CA GLN A 100 -3.84 -17.81 -0.98
C GLN A 100 -3.57 -19.15 -1.69
N LEU A 101 -2.91 -20.10 -1.02
CA LEU A 101 -2.64 -21.42 -1.60
C LEU A 101 -3.94 -22.19 -1.88
N SER A 102 -4.85 -22.24 -0.89
CA SER A 102 -6.13 -22.94 -1.01
C SER A 102 -7.02 -22.32 -2.09
N MET A 103 -7.02 -20.98 -2.21
CA MET A 103 -7.73 -20.29 -3.29
C MET A 103 -7.13 -20.61 -4.67
N ASN A 104 -5.80 -20.65 -4.78
CA ASN A 104 -5.13 -21.04 -6.02
C ASN A 104 -5.47 -22.47 -6.45
N PHE A 105 -5.57 -23.41 -5.50
CA PHE A 105 -6.02 -24.76 -5.80
C PHE A 105 -7.51 -24.82 -6.15
N PHE A 106 -8.37 -24.08 -5.44
CA PHE A 106 -9.81 -24.08 -5.73
C PHE A 106 -10.11 -23.51 -7.13
N PHE A 107 -9.45 -22.43 -7.53
CA PHE A 107 -9.65 -21.80 -8.83
C PHE A 107 -8.64 -22.22 -9.89
N TYR A 108 -7.90 -23.31 -9.69
CA TYR A 108 -6.71 -23.69 -10.46
C TYR A 108 -6.86 -23.56 -11.97
N ASP A 109 -7.94 -24.11 -12.56
CA ASP A 109 -8.24 -24.04 -14.00
C ASP A 109 -9.34 -23.04 -14.37
N ARG A 110 -9.80 -22.23 -13.40
CA ARG A 110 -10.95 -21.34 -13.54
C ARG A 110 -10.60 -19.87 -13.51
N TRP A 111 -9.40 -19.50 -13.06
CA TRP A 111 -8.98 -18.12 -13.00
C TRP A 111 -8.41 -17.61 -14.33
N LYS A 112 -8.66 -16.33 -14.62
CA LYS A 112 -8.13 -15.59 -15.77
C LYS A 112 -7.24 -14.45 -15.28
N ALA A 113 -6.18 -14.16 -16.02
CA ALA A 113 -5.22 -13.13 -15.62
C ALA A 113 -5.77 -11.70 -15.85
N LEU A 114 -5.66 -10.86 -14.84
CA LEU A 114 -5.81 -9.40 -14.94
C LEU A 114 -4.48 -8.74 -15.28
N SER A 115 -4.55 -7.54 -15.87
CA SER A 115 -3.38 -6.66 -15.97
C SER A 115 -2.76 -6.45 -14.59
N HIS A 116 -1.43 -6.49 -14.51
CA HIS A 116 -0.69 -6.28 -13.27
C HIS A 116 -0.96 -4.90 -12.65
N THR A 117 -1.43 -3.93 -13.43
CA THR A 117 -1.85 -2.61 -12.95
C THR A 117 -3.00 -2.66 -11.95
N PHE A 118 -3.83 -3.71 -11.95
CA PHE A 118 -4.95 -3.88 -11.00
C PHE A 118 -4.55 -4.39 -9.63
N ASN A 119 -3.30 -4.82 -9.45
CA ASN A 119 -2.80 -5.28 -8.15
C ASN A 119 -1.29 -5.17 -8.16
N VAL A 120 -0.78 -3.95 -8.05
CA VAL A 120 0.65 -3.71 -8.02
C VAL A 120 1.15 -4.02 -6.62
N LEU A 121 1.76 -5.19 -6.46
CA LEU A 121 2.42 -5.60 -5.22
C LEU A 121 3.65 -4.73 -4.97
N VAL A 122 3.63 -3.98 -3.88
CA VAL A 122 4.68 -3.02 -3.53
C VAL A 122 5.50 -3.52 -2.33
N ALA A 123 6.79 -3.74 -2.57
CA ALA A 123 7.78 -3.96 -1.53
C ALA A 123 8.44 -2.62 -1.17
N GLN A 124 8.29 -2.20 0.08
CA GLN A 124 8.94 -1.01 0.61
C GLN A 124 10.20 -1.43 1.35
N GLY A 125 11.34 -0.92 0.90
CA GLY A 125 12.63 -1.18 1.54
C GLY A 125 12.97 -0.09 2.56
N LYS A 126 13.30 -0.50 3.79
CA LYS A 126 14.33 0.23 4.57
C LYS A 126 15.71 -0.22 4.08
N THR A 127 16.05 -0.06 2.80
CA THR A 127 17.38 -0.43 2.34
C THR A 127 18.37 0.64 2.76
N GLY A 128 18.95 0.46 3.95
CA GLY A 128 19.82 1.40 4.66
C GLY A 128 21.18 1.71 4.02
N ALA A 129 21.30 1.73 2.69
CA ALA A 129 22.53 2.20 2.02
C ALA A 129 22.38 2.57 0.53
N SER A 130 21.24 2.32 -0.10
CA SER A 130 21.08 2.50 -1.55
C SER A 130 20.06 3.60 -1.82
N TYR A 131 20.53 4.73 -2.35
CA TYR A 131 19.78 5.91 -2.78
C TYR A 131 18.78 5.66 -3.94
N ARG A 132 18.29 4.43 -4.12
CA ARG A 132 17.13 4.19 -4.99
C ARG A 132 15.89 4.57 -4.20
N THR A 133 15.55 5.84 -4.28
CA THR A 133 14.27 6.38 -3.83
C THR A 133 13.17 5.76 -4.67
N GLY A 134 12.16 5.15 -4.05
CA GLY A 134 11.00 4.62 -4.75
C GLY A 134 10.62 3.22 -4.31
N ALA A 135 9.32 2.94 -4.31
CA ALA A 135 8.82 1.63 -3.95
C ALA A 135 8.95 0.67 -5.14
N HIS A 136 9.46 -0.53 -4.89
CA HIS A 136 9.76 -1.50 -5.94
C HIS A 136 8.64 -2.54 -6.07
N THR A 137 8.44 -2.99 -7.29
CA THR A 137 7.49 -4.04 -7.67
C THR A 137 8.23 -5.08 -8.51
N ARG A 138 7.60 -6.23 -8.76
CA ARG A 138 8.16 -7.23 -9.67
C ARG A 138 8.15 -6.81 -11.14
N TRP A 139 7.44 -5.72 -11.48
CA TRP A 139 7.29 -5.19 -12.84
C TRP A 139 8.07 -3.88 -13.07
N GLY A 140 8.78 -3.37 -12.06
CA GLY A 140 9.50 -2.10 -12.14
C GLY A 140 9.28 -1.21 -10.90
N LEU A 141 9.55 0.09 -11.04
CA LEU A 141 9.24 1.08 -10.01
C LEU A 141 7.74 1.31 -9.95
N ALA A 142 7.16 1.37 -8.75
CA ALA A 142 5.73 1.56 -8.58
C ALA A 142 5.22 2.90 -9.16
N GLU A 143 6.08 3.92 -9.20
CA GLU A 143 5.75 5.25 -9.76
C GLU A 143 5.70 5.27 -11.29
N ASP A 144 6.40 4.33 -11.94
CA ASP A 144 6.40 4.18 -13.40
C ASP A 144 5.20 3.34 -13.88
N LEU A 145 4.51 2.67 -12.94
CA LEU A 145 3.32 1.89 -13.24
C LEU A 145 2.09 2.77 -13.09
N SER A 146 1.23 2.80 -14.12
CA SER A 146 -0.13 3.33 -14.03
C SER A 146 -1.01 2.38 -13.21
N ALA A 147 -0.68 2.22 -11.93
CA ALA A 147 -1.34 1.31 -11.01
C ALA A 147 -2.77 1.80 -10.73
N TYR A 148 -3.75 0.91 -10.86
CA TYR A 148 -5.11 1.12 -10.37
C TYR A 148 -5.21 0.82 -8.89
N VAL A 149 -4.46 -0.19 -8.43
CA VAL A 149 -4.41 -0.61 -7.02
C VAL A 149 -2.98 -0.86 -6.61
N LEU A 150 -2.57 -0.23 -5.51
CA LEU A 150 -1.31 -0.50 -4.82
C LEU A 150 -1.53 -1.45 -3.65
N HIS A 151 -0.97 -2.66 -3.73
CA HIS A 151 -1.03 -3.66 -2.68
C HIS A 151 0.25 -3.64 -1.84
N ILE A 152 0.12 -3.02 -0.67
CA ILE A 152 1.24 -2.67 0.20
C ILE A 152 1.38 -3.70 1.34
N PHE A 153 2.48 -4.46 1.36
CA PHE A 153 2.71 -5.53 2.34
C PHE A 153 3.26 -5.03 3.67
N ASN A 154 4.43 -4.39 3.64
CA ASN A 154 5.16 -3.98 4.84
C ASN A 154 6.16 -2.85 4.50
N PRO A 155 6.30 -1.81 5.36
CA PRO A 155 5.34 -1.41 6.39
C PRO A 155 3.93 -1.20 5.83
N LYS A 156 2.92 -1.56 6.60
CA LYS A 156 1.52 -1.30 6.22
C LYS A 156 1.28 0.21 6.04
N PRO A 157 0.35 0.62 5.17
CA PRO A 157 0.17 2.03 4.84
C PRO A 157 -0.28 2.90 6.02
N TRP A 158 -0.86 2.34 7.08
CA TRP A 158 -1.17 3.08 8.31
C TRP A 158 0.04 3.28 9.23
N ASN A 159 1.20 2.69 8.91
CA ASN A 159 2.44 2.90 9.65
C ASN A 159 3.14 4.17 9.12
N GLN A 160 3.51 5.08 10.02
CA GLN A 160 4.19 6.34 9.67
C GLN A 160 5.55 6.15 8.97
N GLN A 161 6.12 4.95 9.01
CA GLN A 161 7.35 4.60 8.30
C GLN A 161 7.10 4.11 6.86
N SER A 162 5.84 4.01 6.44
CA SER A 162 5.47 3.67 5.07
C SER A 162 5.61 4.88 4.16
N ASP A 163 6.17 4.66 2.98
CA ASP A 163 6.25 5.64 1.89
C ASP A 163 4.85 6.10 1.44
N TYR A 164 3.83 5.30 1.74
CA TYR A 164 2.43 5.54 1.40
C TYR A 164 1.59 6.05 2.58
N TYR A 165 2.20 6.38 3.73
CA TYR A 165 1.46 6.80 4.92
C TYR A 165 0.57 8.01 4.67
N TRP A 166 1.12 9.02 3.99
CA TRP A 166 0.38 10.26 3.73
C TRP A 166 -0.76 10.06 2.75
N GLU A 167 -0.53 9.31 1.68
CA GLU A 167 -1.57 8.98 0.71
C GLU A 167 -2.72 8.21 1.38
N TRP A 168 -2.38 7.20 2.18
CA TRP A 168 -3.36 6.45 2.97
C TRP A 168 -4.13 7.34 3.94
N LEU A 169 -3.45 8.24 4.66
CA LEU A 169 -4.08 9.13 5.63
C LEU A 169 -5.03 10.13 4.94
N VAL A 170 -4.67 10.62 3.75
CA VAL A 170 -5.53 11.49 2.93
C VAL A 170 -6.78 10.73 2.49
N ASN A 171 -6.63 9.50 2.01
CA ASN A 171 -7.76 8.67 1.60
C ASN A 171 -8.67 8.33 2.79
N LEU A 172 -8.10 8.00 3.95
CA LEU A 172 -8.87 7.75 5.18
C LEU A 172 -9.69 8.97 5.59
N LYS A 173 -9.11 10.17 5.55
CA LYS A 173 -9.83 11.42 5.89
C LYS A 173 -10.95 11.78 4.93
N ARG A 174 -10.90 11.25 3.71
CA ARG A 174 -11.93 11.43 2.68
C ARG A 174 -12.93 10.28 2.64
N ALA A 175 -12.71 9.19 3.39
CA ALA A 175 -13.54 8.00 3.31
C ALA A 175 -15.02 8.31 3.60
N ASP A 176 -15.28 9.19 4.57
CA ASP A 176 -16.64 9.65 4.92
C ASP A 176 -17.28 10.56 3.85
N GLN A 177 -16.49 11.08 2.92
CA GLN A 177 -16.94 11.90 1.79
C GLN A 177 -17.25 11.06 0.55
N ILE A 178 -16.81 9.80 0.51
CA ILE A 178 -17.17 8.87 -0.55
C ILE A 178 -18.63 8.53 -0.36
N GLY A 179 -19.51 9.31 -0.99
CA GLY A 179 -20.91 9.00 -1.08
C GLY A 179 -21.07 7.68 -1.83
N LEU A 180 -21.23 6.56 -1.13
CA LEU A 180 -21.48 5.23 -1.71
C LEU A 180 -22.73 5.22 -2.63
N CYS A 181 -23.51 6.31 -2.64
CA CYS A 181 -24.74 6.47 -3.40
C CYS A 181 -24.74 7.64 -4.40
N LYS A 182 -23.70 8.47 -4.49
CA LYS A 182 -23.67 9.63 -5.41
C LYS A 182 -22.25 9.91 -5.92
N VAL A 183 -22.08 9.92 -7.24
CA VAL A 183 -20.87 10.41 -7.92
C VAL A 183 -20.65 11.88 -7.52
N ASP A 184 -19.54 12.14 -6.85
CA ASP A 184 -19.15 13.49 -6.45
C ASP A 184 -18.75 14.29 -7.69
N LYS A 185 -19.54 15.33 -8.00
CA LYS A 185 -19.28 16.22 -9.15
C LYS A 185 -18.03 17.07 -8.96
N ASP A 186 -17.53 17.18 -7.72
CA ASP A 186 -16.35 17.97 -7.37
C ASP A 186 -15.08 17.10 -7.22
N PHE A 187 -15.12 15.84 -7.68
CA PHE A 187 -14.00 14.91 -7.58
C PHE A 187 -12.69 15.50 -8.13
N ASP A 188 -12.74 16.13 -9.29
CA ASP A 188 -11.57 16.76 -9.95
C ASP A 188 -10.96 17.89 -9.11
N ALA A 189 -11.79 18.71 -8.47
CA ALA A 189 -11.33 19.76 -7.56
C ALA A 189 -10.68 19.17 -6.29
N GLY A 190 -11.20 18.05 -5.80
CA GLY A 190 -10.60 17.26 -4.73
C GLY A 190 -9.20 16.75 -5.10
N ILE A 191 -9.04 16.20 -6.32
CA ILE A 191 -7.76 15.73 -6.85
C ILE A 191 -6.74 16.88 -6.95
N GLU A 192 -7.15 18.06 -7.40
CA GLU A 192 -6.24 19.21 -7.52
C GLU A 192 -5.74 19.69 -6.15
N ASN A 193 -6.59 19.70 -5.12
CA ASN A 193 -6.18 20.00 -3.75
C ASN A 193 -5.20 18.96 -3.18
N ILE A 194 -5.34 17.69 -3.57
CA ILE A 194 -4.41 16.62 -3.19
C ILE A 194 -3.07 16.85 -3.87
N LYS A 195 -3.03 17.09 -5.18
CA LYS A 195 -1.80 17.40 -5.93
C LYS A 195 -1.05 18.58 -5.31
N LYS A 196 -1.77 19.63 -4.87
CA LYS A 196 -1.18 20.78 -4.14
C LYS A 196 -0.61 20.38 -2.79
N THR A 197 -1.30 19.51 -2.05
CA THR A 197 -0.86 19.01 -0.74
C THR A 197 0.39 18.12 -0.88
N GLU A 198 0.38 17.18 -1.83
CA GLU A 198 1.53 16.34 -2.17
C GLU A 198 2.73 17.16 -2.60
N SER A 199 2.53 18.19 -3.45
CA SER A 199 3.61 19.09 -3.87
C SER A 199 4.26 19.81 -2.68
N ARG A 200 3.45 20.22 -1.69
CA ARG A 200 3.96 20.82 -0.44
C ARG A 200 4.72 19.81 0.43
N ILE A 201 4.28 18.56 0.45
CA ILE A 201 4.95 17.47 1.19
C ILE A 201 6.29 17.14 0.52
N ARG A 202 6.32 16.90 -0.79
CA ARG A 202 7.56 16.65 -1.56
C ARG A 202 8.58 17.77 -1.41
N LEU A 203 8.12 19.02 -1.43
CA LEU A 203 9.00 20.18 -1.18
C LEU A 203 9.60 20.11 0.23
N ARG A 204 8.82 19.70 1.23
CA ARG A 204 9.27 19.53 2.61
C ARG A 204 10.32 18.43 2.73
N GLU A 205 10.11 17.29 2.08
CA GLU A 205 11.03 16.16 2.04
C GLU A 205 12.36 16.53 1.37
N LYS A 206 12.31 17.13 0.17
CA LYS A 206 13.52 17.66 -0.49
C LYS A 206 14.27 18.66 0.37
N THR A 207 13.55 19.48 1.13
CA THR A 207 14.17 20.40 2.09
C THR A 207 14.86 19.64 3.21
N TYR A 208 14.27 18.57 3.74
CA TYR A 208 14.91 17.72 4.75
C TYR A 208 16.14 17.00 4.20
N GLU A 209 16.06 16.42 3.00
CA GLU A 209 17.20 15.78 2.33
C GLU A 209 18.34 16.77 2.09
N ALA A 210 18.02 17.99 1.64
CA ALA A 210 19.01 19.04 1.47
C ALA A 210 19.65 19.43 2.82
N ILE A 211 18.86 19.59 3.88
CA ILE A 211 19.38 19.84 5.22
C ILE A 211 20.30 18.69 5.65
N ASP A 212 19.88 17.43 5.51
CA ASP A 212 20.70 16.28 5.90
C ASP A 212 22.00 16.18 5.07
N ARG A 213 21.96 16.53 3.78
CA ARG A 213 23.12 16.56 2.88
C ARG A 213 24.13 17.63 3.29
N PHE A 214 23.68 18.85 3.56
CA PHE A 214 24.57 19.98 3.88
C PHE A 214 24.94 20.05 5.35
N PHE A 215 24.18 19.37 6.21
CA PHE A 215 24.36 19.37 7.65
C PHE A 215 24.23 17.95 8.22
N PRO A 216 25.23 17.06 7.97
CA PRO A 216 25.19 15.66 8.40
C PRO A 216 25.44 15.54 9.92
N PHE A 217 24.52 16.03 10.73
CA PHE A 217 24.59 15.92 12.18
C PHE A 217 24.10 14.53 12.63
N LYS A 218 24.95 13.78 13.34
CA LYS A 218 24.58 12.51 13.97
C LYS A 218 23.91 12.76 15.34
N GLY A 219 22.76 12.13 15.60
CA GLY A 219 22.19 11.98 16.96
C GLY A 219 21.11 13.00 17.38
N VAL A 220 20.95 13.19 18.71
CA VAL A 220 19.87 13.92 19.40
C VAL A 220 19.74 15.39 18.94
N SER A 221 20.82 15.99 18.43
CA SER A 221 20.84 17.31 17.81
C SER A 221 19.91 17.44 16.58
N ARG A 222 19.61 16.34 15.89
CA ARG A 222 18.75 16.31 14.68
C ARG A 222 17.29 16.70 14.98
N ARG A 223 16.71 16.16 16.06
CA ARG A 223 15.31 16.48 16.44
C ARG A 223 15.18 17.92 16.94
N SER A 224 16.16 18.41 17.70
CA SER A 224 16.18 19.77 18.23
C SER A 224 16.33 20.82 17.12
N LEU A 225 17.20 20.59 16.13
CA LEU A 225 17.36 21.48 14.98
C LEU A 225 16.13 21.47 14.07
N GLN A 226 15.54 20.30 13.80
CA GLN A 226 14.27 20.23 13.07
C GLN A 226 13.15 20.99 13.80
N TYR A 227 13.03 20.81 15.12
CA TYR A 227 12.06 21.56 15.94
C TYR A 227 12.29 23.08 15.88
N LEU A 228 13.54 23.53 16.01
CA LEU A 228 13.90 24.96 15.93
C LEU A 228 13.65 25.55 14.54
N TYR A 229 13.97 24.83 13.47
CA TYR A 229 13.70 25.25 12.10
C TYR A 229 12.20 25.43 11.84
N TRP A 230 11.36 24.49 12.32
CA TRP A 230 9.91 24.63 12.20
C TRP A 230 9.33 25.74 13.07
N ARG A 231 9.87 25.96 14.27
CA ARG A 231 9.53 27.14 15.07
C ARG A 231 9.87 28.43 14.32
N TYR A 232 11.05 28.50 13.70
CA TYR A 232 11.46 29.66 12.90
C TYR A 232 10.54 29.90 11.68
N ILE A 233 10.26 28.87 10.88
CA ILE A 233 9.35 28.96 9.73
C ILE A 233 7.95 29.40 10.18
N THR A 234 7.46 28.85 11.30
CA THR A 234 6.14 29.17 11.86
C THR A 234 6.10 30.62 12.36
N LEU A 235 7.11 31.06 13.11
CA LEU A 235 7.26 32.46 13.55
C LEU A 235 7.32 33.41 12.35
N ARG A 236 8.05 33.06 11.29
CA ARG A 236 8.14 33.89 10.07
C ARG A 236 6.79 33.99 9.36
N ARG A 237 6.00 32.92 9.34
CA ARG A 237 4.63 32.94 8.78
C ARG A 237 3.67 33.76 9.64
N ILE A 238 3.73 33.62 10.96
CA ILE A 238 2.96 34.45 11.89
C ILE A 238 3.34 35.92 11.73
N MET A 239 4.63 36.24 11.69
CA MET A 239 5.14 37.60 11.44
C MET A 239 4.66 38.15 10.10
N ARG A 240 4.71 37.37 9.02
CA ARG A 240 4.13 37.79 7.72
C ARG A 240 2.62 37.99 7.79
N PHE A 241 1.90 37.10 8.46
CA PHE A 241 0.45 37.23 8.62
C PHE A 241 0.09 38.49 9.40
N ILE A 242 0.82 38.77 10.49
CA ILE A 242 0.71 40.02 11.25
C ILE A 242 1.07 41.21 10.36
N VAL A 243 2.17 41.19 9.63
CA VAL A 243 2.56 42.31 8.75
C VAL A 243 1.53 42.58 7.64
N VAL A 244 0.91 41.54 7.09
CA VAL A 244 -0.08 41.66 6.01
C VAL A 244 -1.47 42.06 6.53
N ASN A 245 -1.84 41.66 7.74
CA ASN A 245 -3.20 41.88 8.30
C ASN A 245 -3.24 42.89 9.45
N ALA A 246 -2.10 43.33 9.97
CA ALA A 246 -2.07 44.39 10.95
C ALA A 246 -2.35 45.71 10.24
N ASP A 247 -3.45 46.35 10.63
CA ASP A 247 -3.64 47.77 10.39
C ASP A 247 -2.43 48.49 10.99
N TYR A 248 -1.65 49.14 10.13
CA TYR A 248 -0.41 49.83 10.50
C TYR A 248 -0.64 50.84 11.64
N ARG A 249 -1.88 51.33 11.83
CA ARG A 249 -2.28 52.18 12.94
C ARG A 249 -2.22 51.49 14.31
N PHE A 250 -2.60 50.20 14.39
CA PHE A 250 -2.59 49.43 15.64
C PHE A 250 -1.16 49.16 16.14
N ILE A 251 -0.24 48.81 15.23
CA ILE A 251 1.18 48.65 15.57
C ILE A 251 1.81 50.00 15.96
N LYS A 252 1.43 51.09 15.28
CA LYS A 252 1.90 52.43 15.60
C LYS A 252 1.41 52.92 16.98
N SER A 253 0.21 52.54 17.43
CA SER A 253 -0.27 52.86 18.78
C SER A 253 0.36 51.99 19.88
N LEU A 254 0.78 50.76 19.55
CA LEU A 254 1.47 49.87 20.48
C LEU A 254 2.94 50.24 20.69
N LEU A 255 3.59 50.80 19.66
CA LEU A 255 5.01 51.17 19.69
C LEU A 255 5.25 52.68 19.91
N GLY A 256 4.22 53.50 19.72
CA GLY A 256 4.23 54.91 20.11
C GLY A 256 3.97 55.06 21.60
N LYS A 257 4.99 54.82 22.44
CA LYS A 257 5.01 55.44 23.76
C LYS A 257 5.27 56.92 23.55
N GLU A 258 4.25 57.73 23.82
CA GLU A 258 4.35 59.16 24.03
C GLU A 258 5.51 59.45 24.98
N GLN A 259 6.48 60.24 24.50
CA GLN A 259 7.40 61.02 25.34
C GLN A 259 6.78 62.39 25.57
#